data_AF-A0A960MB08-F1
#
_entry.id   AF-A0A960MB08-F1
#
_cell.length_a   1.000
_cell.length_b   1.000
_cell.length_c   1.000
_cell.angle_alpha   90.00
_cell.angle_beta   90.00
_cell.angle_gamma   90.00
#
_symmetry.space_group_name_H-M   'P 1'
#
loop_
_entity.id
_entity.type
_entity.pdbx_description
1 polymer ?
#
loop_
_entity_poly.entity_id
_entity_poly.type
_entity_poly.pdbx_seq_one_letter_code
_entity_poly.pdbx_strand_id
1 'polypeptide(L)'
;MKAYLFKYDLPVKKFASDLGISTSYLYQLLKKERKPSLELALRIELYTNGEVTAKELIEGKGKFTPQNPIVEKLKHLEKHLNRIEERLSTLEASLLNHSAFSR
;
A
#
# COMPACT_ATOMS: atom_id res chain seq x y z
N MET A 1 -1.33 14.60 2.20
CA MET A 1 -0.50 14.79 3.42
C MET A 1 -1.17 15.58 4.55
N LYS A 2 -1.52 16.88 4.40
CA LYS A 2 -2.22 17.62 5.48
C LYS A 2 -3.51 16.93 5.97
N ALA A 3 -4.33 16.47 5.03
CA ALA A 3 -5.57 15.75 5.33
C ALA A 3 -5.32 14.45 6.10
N TYR A 4 -4.25 13.71 5.77
CA TYR A 4 -3.85 12.49 6.48
C TYR A 4 -3.50 12.79 7.95
N LEU A 5 -2.64 13.79 8.20
CA LEU A 5 -2.27 14.16 9.57
C LEU A 5 -3.48 14.58 10.41
N PHE A 6 -4.44 15.29 9.81
CA PHE A 6 -5.68 15.68 10.47
C PHE A 6 -6.61 14.49 10.74
N LYS A 7 -6.78 13.57 9.77
CA LYS A 7 -7.63 12.39 9.88
C LYS A 7 -7.21 11.44 11.02
N TYR A 8 -5.92 11.32 11.26
CA TYR A 8 -5.36 10.43 12.29
C TYR A 8 -4.90 11.15 13.57
N ASP A 9 -5.25 12.44 13.73
CA ASP A 9 -4.81 13.29 14.84
C ASP A 9 -3.29 13.19 15.12
N LEU A 10 -2.50 13.10 14.05
CA LEU A 10 -1.09 12.76 14.15
C LEU A 10 -0.25 14.03 14.36
N PRO A 11 0.51 14.15 15.47
CA PRO A 11 1.33 15.33 15.70
C PRO A 11 2.40 15.47 14.61
N VAL A 12 2.51 16.66 14.02
CA VAL A 12 3.50 16.97 12.97
C VAL A 12 4.92 16.63 13.43
N LYS A 13 5.23 16.87 14.71
CA LYS A 13 6.53 16.56 15.31
C LYS A 13 6.82 15.06 15.35
N LYS A 14 5.81 14.26 15.68
CA LYS A 14 5.93 12.80 15.70
C LYS A 14 6.15 12.27 14.28
N PHE A 15 5.32 12.69 13.34
CA PHE A 15 5.44 12.31 11.93
C PHE A 15 6.82 12.66 11.33
N ALA A 16 7.34 13.86 11.63
CA ALA A 16 8.68 14.26 11.20
C ALA A 16 9.77 13.34 11.78
N SER A 17 9.65 13.01 13.07
CA SER A 17 10.59 12.13 13.77
C SER A 17 10.58 10.71 13.19
N ASP A 18 9.39 10.14 12.96
CA ASP A 18 9.23 8.81 12.35
C ASP A 18 9.82 8.75 10.93
N LEU A 19 9.72 9.85 10.17
CA LEU A 19 10.32 9.98 8.85
C LEU A 19 11.81 10.31 8.88
N GLY A 20 12.38 10.63 10.05
CA GLY A 20 13.78 11.03 10.20
C GLY A 20 14.11 12.38 9.56
N ILE A 21 13.15 13.30 9.51
CA ILE A 21 13.31 14.64 8.94
C ILE A 21 13.05 15.73 9.99
N SER A 22 13.54 16.94 9.74
CA SER A 22 13.24 18.07 10.63
C SER A 22 11.77 18.49 10.50
N THR A 23 11.19 18.94 11.62
CA THR A 23 9.83 19.50 11.66
C THR A 23 9.67 20.68 10.72
N SER A 24 10.65 21.58 10.68
CA SER A 24 10.65 22.73 9.77
C SER A 24 10.58 22.30 8.30
N TYR A 25 11.34 21.27 7.93
CA TYR A 25 11.29 20.73 6.58
C TYR A 25 9.93 20.10 6.28
N LEU A 26 9.36 19.34 7.21
CA LEU A 26 8.01 18.79 7.05
C LEU A 26 6.96 19.92 6.87
N TYR A 27 7.05 21.02 7.61
CA TYR A 27 6.17 22.17 7.41
C TYR A 27 6.30 22.78 6.01
N GLN A 28 7.51 22.88 5.46
CA GLN A 28 7.74 23.33 4.07
C GLN A 28 7.09 22.38 3.06
N LEU A 29 7.17 21.06 3.29
CA LEU A 29 6.50 20.06 2.45
C LEU A 29 4.97 20.19 2.54
N LEU A 30 4.42 20.38 3.75
CA LEU A 30 2.97 20.55 3.96
C LEU A 30 2.43 21.83 3.31
N LYS A 31 3.22 22.90 3.31
CA LYS A 31 2.89 24.16 2.63
C LYS A 31 3.13 24.11 1.11
N LYS A 32 3.73 23.03 0.61
CA LYS A 32 4.16 22.88 -0.80
C LYS A 32 5.22 23.90 -1.23
N GLU A 33 5.95 24.48 -0.27
CA GLU A 33 7.07 25.38 -0.53
C GLU A 33 8.29 24.62 -1.05
N ARG A 34 8.39 23.33 -0.69
CA ARG A 34 9.49 22.45 -1.10
C ARG A 34 8.96 21.09 -1.52
N LYS A 35 9.63 20.47 -2.48
CA LYS A 35 9.36 19.09 -2.91
C LYS A 35 10.28 18.13 -2.16
N PRO A 36 9.76 16.97 -1.70
CA PRO A 36 10.61 15.94 -1.12
C PRO A 36 11.43 15.23 -2.21
N SER A 37 12.56 14.65 -1.83
CA SER A 37 13.28 13.71 -2.68
C SER A 37 12.42 12.47 -2.96
N LEU A 38 12.70 11.76 -4.07
CA LEU A 38 11.97 10.54 -4.44
C LEU A 38 11.96 9.50 -3.32
N GLU A 39 13.11 9.25 -2.69
CA GLU A 39 13.24 8.32 -1.57
C GLU A 39 12.32 8.69 -0.40
N LEU A 40 12.31 9.98 -0.01
CA LEU A 40 11.45 10.44 1.08
C LEU A 40 9.97 10.34 0.71
N ALA A 41 9.63 10.64 -0.54
CA ALA A 41 8.27 10.53 -1.03
C ALA A 41 7.77 9.08 -0.96
N LEU A 42 8.60 8.10 -1.35
CA LEU A 42 8.32 6.67 -1.22
C LEU A 42 8.20 6.23 0.25
N ARG A 43 9.07 6.73 1.13
CA ARG A 43 8.96 6.46 2.58
C ARG A 43 7.66 6.97 3.17
N ILE A 44 7.21 8.15 2.76
CA ILE A 44 5.90 8.70 3.18
C ILE A 44 4.76 7.83 2.65
N GLU A 45 4.83 7.39 1.39
CA GLU A 45 3.82 6.49 0.81
C GLU A 45 3.71 5.17 1.59
N LEU A 46 4.84 4.54 1.89
CA LEU A 46 4.89 3.33 2.69
C LEU A 46 4.36 3.56 4.11
N TYR A 47 4.78 4.63 4.78
CA TYR A 47 4.33 4.95 6.14
C TYR A 47 2.81 5.19 6.19
N THR A 48 2.26 5.80 5.15
CA THR A 48 0.83 6.13 5.08
C THR A 48 -0.01 5.04 4.43
N ASN A 49 0.56 3.86 4.14
CA ASN A 49 -0.11 2.78 3.41
C ASN A 49 -0.78 3.25 2.11
N GLY A 50 -0.14 4.16 1.38
CA GLY A 50 -0.63 4.67 0.11
C GLY A 50 -1.70 5.77 0.20
N GLU A 51 -2.11 6.21 1.40
CA GLU A 51 -3.02 7.36 1.52
C GLU A 51 -2.37 8.70 1.12
N VAL A 52 -1.04 8.77 1.14
CA VAL A 52 -0.27 9.89 0.59
C VAL A 52 0.75 9.34 -0.40
N THR A 53 0.50 9.52 -1.69
CA THR A 53 1.39 8.95 -2.71
C THR A 53 2.63 9.81 -2.95
N ALA A 54 3.74 9.16 -3.29
CA ALA A 54 4.98 9.81 -3.69
C ALA A 54 4.75 10.72 -4.92
N LYS A 55 3.89 10.26 -5.83
CA LYS A 55 3.48 11.00 -7.02
C LYS A 55 2.80 12.31 -6.67
N GLU A 56 1.84 12.31 -5.74
CA GLU A 56 1.17 13.53 -5.29
C GLU A 56 2.12 14.54 -4.65
N LEU A 57 3.16 14.04 -3.95
CA LEU A 57 4.17 14.87 -3.30
C LEU A 57 5.16 15.50 -4.30
N ILE A 58 5.48 14.82 -5.40
CA ILE A 58 6.47 15.26 -6.38
C ILE A 58 5.84 16.07 -7.53
N GLU A 59 4.76 15.57 -8.13
CA GLU A 59 4.17 16.19 -9.33
C GLU A 59 3.19 17.31 -8.98
N GLY A 60 2.49 17.21 -7.85
CA GLY A 60 1.55 18.23 -7.38
C GLY A 60 0.27 18.31 -8.24
N LYS A 61 -0.88 18.04 -7.61
CA LYS A 61 -2.23 18.06 -8.22
C LYS A 61 -2.40 17.07 -9.39
N GLY A 62 -2.22 15.78 -9.11
CA GLY A 62 -2.99 14.74 -9.81
C GLY A 62 -4.06 14.22 -8.85
N LYS A 63 -5.35 14.31 -9.20
CA LYS A 63 -6.38 13.53 -8.50
C LYS A 63 -6.13 12.06 -8.87
N PHE A 64 -5.34 11.34 -8.07
CA PHE A 64 -5.18 9.91 -8.26
C PHE A 64 -6.35 9.21 -7.57
N THR A 65 -7.24 8.66 -8.37
CA THR A 65 -8.08 7.54 -7.92
C THR A 65 -7.16 6.33 -7.74
N PRO A 66 -7.33 5.51 -6.69
CA PRO A 66 -6.48 4.35 -6.42
C PRO A 66 -6.69 3.26 -7.48
N GLN A 67 -6.25 3.51 -8.70
CA GLN A 67 -6.02 2.53 -9.74
C GLN A 67 -4.52 2.28 -9.73
N ASN A 68 -4.00 1.78 -8.60
CA ASN A 68 -2.63 1.33 -8.58
C ASN A 68 -2.62 0.01 -9.38
N PRO A 69 -2.07 -0.01 -10.62
CA PRO A 69 -2.13 -1.21 -11.46
C PRO A 69 -1.46 -2.41 -10.78
N ILE A 70 -0.56 -2.16 -9.83
CA ILE A 70 0.05 -3.18 -8.99
C ILE A 70 -0.98 -3.80 -8.04
N VAL A 71 -1.86 -3.01 -7.42
CA VAL A 71 -2.89 -3.50 -6.49
C VAL A 71 -3.97 -4.29 -7.25
N GLU A 72 -4.37 -3.84 -8.43
CA GLU A 72 -5.27 -4.60 -9.31
C GLU A 72 -4.65 -5.94 -9.73
N LYS A 73 -3.36 -5.92 -10.10
CA LYS A 73 -2.63 -7.13 -10.48
C LYS A 73 -2.45 -8.09 -9.31
N LEU A 74 -2.18 -7.57 -8.10
CA LEU A 74 -2.12 -8.35 -6.87
C LEU A 74 -3.47 -9.00 -6.57
N LYS A 75 -4.56 -8.25 -6.65
CA LYS A 75 -5.92 -8.77 -6.45
C LYS A 75 -6.29 -9.86 -7.46
N HIS A 76 -5.83 -9.71 -8.71
CA HIS A 76 -6.03 -10.73 -9.74
C HIS A 76 -5.22 -12.00 -9.47
N LEU A 77 -3.97 -11.85 -9.00
CA LEU A 77 -3.11 -12.97 -8.62
C LEU A 77 -3.67 -13.71 -7.40
N GLU A 78 -4.18 -13.00 -6.40
CA GLU A 78 -4.83 -13.57 -5.20
C GLU A 78 -6.03 -14.43 -5.59
N LYS A 79 -6.87 -13.94 -6.50
CA LYS A 79 -8.02 -14.70 -7.03
C LYS A 79 -7.61 -15.94 -7.80
N HIS A 80 -6.49 -15.88 -8.53
CA HIS A 80 -5.93 -17.02 -9.24
C HIS A 80 -5.40 -18.09 -8.27
N LEU A 81 -4.72 -17.68 -7.19
CA LEU A 81 -4.22 -18.59 -6.15
C LEU A 81 -5.37 -19.32 -5.44
N ASN A 82 -6.42 -18.60 -5.02
CA ASN A 82 -7.59 -19.23 -4.40
C ASN A 82 -8.20 -20.32 -5.29
N ARG A 83 -8.33 -20.06 -6.60
CA ARG A 83 -8.84 -21.07 -7.56
C ARG A 83 -7.93 -22.29 -7.67
N ILE A 84 -6.63 -22.12 -7.54
CA ILE A 84 -5.68 -23.24 -7.59
C ILE A 84 -5.83 -24.07 -6.31
N GLU A 85 -5.94 -23.43 -5.14
CA GLU A 85 -6.15 -24.10 -3.86
C GLU A 85 -7.46 -24.90 -3.82
N GLU A 86 -8.57 -24.33 -4.32
CA GLU A 86 -9.86 -25.04 -4.43
C GLU A 86 -9.73 -26.29 -5.32
N ARG A 87 -9.03 -26.18 -6.45
CA ARG A 87 -8.83 -27.30 -7.37
C ARG A 87 -7.94 -28.39 -6.76
N LEU A 88 -6.90 -28.03 -6.04
CA LEU A 88 -6.04 -28.97 -5.32
C LEU A 88 -6.83 -29.70 -4.24
N SER A 89 -7.62 -28.98 -3.44
CA SER A 89 -8.48 -29.58 -2.41
C SER A 89 -9.46 -30.62 -3.00
N THR A 90 -10.03 -30.31 -4.17
CA THR A 90 -10.95 -31.23 -4.86
C THR A 90 -10.23 -32.47 -5.41
N LEU A 91 -9.00 -32.29 -5.90
CA LEU A 91 -8.15 -33.39 -6.36
C LEU A 91 -7.74 -34.31 -5.22
N GLU A 92 -7.32 -33.73 -4.09
CA GLU A 92 -6.94 -34.48 -2.89
C GLU A 92 -8.13 -35.29 -2.34
N ALA A 93 -9.32 -34.69 -2.27
CA ALA A 93 -10.54 -35.39 -1.89
C ALA A 93 -10.87 -36.55 -2.86
N SER A 94 -10.66 -36.36 -4.15
CA SER A 94 -10.90 -37.41 -5.17
C SER A 94 -9.89 -38.56 -5.05
N LEU A 95 -8.62 -38.26 -4.78
CA LEU A 95 -7.56 -39.25 -4.57
C LEU A 95 -7.76 -40.05 -3.27
N LEU A 96 -8.21 -39.40 -2.19
CA LEU A 96 -8.57 -40.07 -0.94
C LEU A 96 -9.75 -41.03 -1.13
N ASN A 97 -10.77 -40.63 -1.89
CA ASN A 97 -11.90 -41.51 -2.18
C ASN A 97 -11.53 -42.70 -3.08
N HIS A 98 -10.63 -42.50 -4.06
CA HIS A 98 -10.14 -43.60 -4.91
C HIS A 98 -9.23 -44.58 -4.18
N SER A 99 -8.42 -44.10 -3.23
CA SER A 99 -7.56 -44.96 -2.40
C SER A 99 -8.33 -45.73 -1.32
N ALA A 100 -9.51 -45.24 -0.89
CA ALA A 100 -10.43 -45.96 -0.02
C ALA A 100 -11.17 -47.12 -0.74
N PHE A 101 -11.35 -47.05 -2.06
CA PHE A 101 -12.06 -48.05 -2.87
C PHE A 101 -11.18 -49.19 -3.42
N SER A 102 -9.87 -49.15 -3.22
CA SER A 102 -8.92 -50.17 -3.69
C SER A 102 -8.49 -51.18 -2.61
N ARG A 103 -9.32 -51.43 -1.60
CA ARG A 103 -9.14 -52.49 -0.59
C ARG A 103 -10.27 -53.49 -0.62
#